data_AF-A0A246FI83-F1
#
_entry.id   AF-A0A246FI83-F1
#
_cell.length_a   1.000
_cell.length_b   1.000
_cell.length_c   1.000
_cell.angle_alpha   90.00
_cell.angle_beta   90.00
_cell.angle_gamma   90.00
#
_symmetry.space_group_name_H-M   'P 1'
#
loop_
_entity.id
_entity.type
_entity.pdbx_description
1 polymer ?
#
loop_
_entity_poly.entity_id
_entity_poly.type
_entity_poly.pdbx_seq_one_letter_code
_entity_poly.pdbx_strand_id
1 'polypeptide(L)'
;MADWLLNAARKLNLDKASLNILTATFEPVELNTSPLIHNARSLKEIIDKELLAIGFEKGFIAEAHIDFQFLNPNIFRKGIYCFPYLIDKEGRRYDSGRIIAESYEPEFDAFENRNINSAKFSATLLDKWKGLFK
;
A
#
# COMPACT_ATOMS: atom_id res chain seq x y z
N MET A 1 -3.14 3.54 -4.78
CA MET A 1 -2.56 2.23 -4.39
C MET A 1 -3.17 1.07 -5.16
N ALA A 2 -4.50 1.03 -5.36
CA ALA A 2 -5.20 -0.08 -6.03
C ALA A 2 -4.65 -0.40 -7.43
N ASP A 3 -4.32 0.61 -8.26
CA ASP A 3 -3.75 0.38 -9.60
C ASP A 3 -2.40 -0.33 -9.54
N TRP A 4 -1.47 0.16 -8.71
CA TRP A 4 -0.18 -0.49 -8.52
C TRP A 4 -0.35 -1.91 -7.99
N LEU A 5 -1.17 -2.10 -6.96
CA LEU A 5 -1.32 -3.39 -6.29
C LEU A 5 -1.98 -4.44 -7.20
N LEU A 6 -3.09 -4.09 -7.86
CA LEU A 6 -3.82 -5.00 -8.74
C LEU A 6 -2.99 -5.40 -9.96
N ASN A 7 -2.33 -4.44 -10.60
CA ASN A 7 -1.54 -4.72 -11.79
C ASN A 7 -0.25 -5.48 -11.46
N ALA A 8 0.39 -5.20 -10.32
CA ALA A 8 1.50 -6.01 -9.84
C ALA A 8 1.08 -7.45 -9.55
N ALA A 9 -0.03 -7.64 -8.82
CA ALA A 9 -0.56 -8.96 -8.49
C ALA A 9 -0.88 -9.78 -9.74
N ARG A 10 -1.48 -9.16 -10.77
CA ARG A 10 -1.74 -9.82 -12.06
C ARG A 10 -0.49 -10.29 -12.76
N LYS A 11 0.52 -9.43 -12.85
CA LYS A 11 1.80 -9.79 -13.49
C LYS A 11 2.50 -10.93 -12.76
N LEU A 12 2.34 -11.00 -11.44
CA LEU A 12 2.88 -12.05 -10.59
C LEU A 12 1.95 -13.28 -10.48
N ASN A 13 0.79 -13.28 -11.15
CA ASN A 13 -0.24 -14.33 -11.07
C ASN A 13 -0.68 -14.65 -9.62
N LEU A 14 -0.84 -13.63 -8.79
CA LEU A 14 -1.26 -13.78 -7.39
C LEU A 14 -2.79 -13.78 -7.27
N ASP A 15 -3.31 -14.71 -6.48
CA ASP A 15 -4.69 -14.73 -6.00
C ASP A 15 -4.83 -14.02 -4.64
N LYS A 16 -3.75 -13.96 -3.87
CA LYS A 16 -3.68 -13.36 -2.53
C LYS A 16 -2.38 -12.61 -2.29
N ALA A 17 -2.45 -11.66 -1.36
CA ALA A 17 -1.29 -10.99 -0.78
C ALA A 17 -1.64 -10.51 0.64
N SER A 18 -0.64 -10.13 1.42
CA SER A 18 -0.81 -9.48 2.71
C SER A 18 0.03 -8.21 2.79
N LEU A 19 -0.39 -7.27 3.63
CA LEU A 19 0.40 -6.11 4.05
C LEU A 19 0.47 -6.11 5.56
N ASN A 20 1.68 -6.11 6.13
CA ASN A 20 1.91 -5.66 7.49
C ASN A 20 2.09 -4.15 7.49
N ILE A 21 1.12 -3.44 8.07
CA ILE A 21 1.07 -1.98 8.10
C ILE A 21 2.17 -1.42 9.00
N LEU A 22 2.49 -2.07 10.12
CA LEU A 22 3.46 -1.55 11.09
C LEU A 22 4.88 -1.54 10.54
N THR A 23 5.23 -2.55 9.74
CA THR A 23 6.54 -2.64 9.06
C THR A 23 6.51 -2.10 7.63
N ALA A 24 5.32 -1.78 7.10
CA ALA A 24 5.10 -1.40 5.70
C ALA A 24 5.67 -2.43 4.70
N THR A 25 5.47 -3.72 4.98
CA THR A 25 5.97 -4.83 4.16
C THR A 25 4.82 -5.67 3.61
N PHE A 26 4.89 -5.95 2.32
CA PHE A 26 3.97 -6.85 1.63
C PHE A 26 4.52 -8.27 1.57
N GLU A 27 3.60 -9.24 1.57
CA GLU A 27 3.85 -10.61 1.15
C GLU A 27 2.97 -10.94 -0.07
N PRO A 28 3.52 -11.52 -1.14
CA PRO A 28 4.91 -11.93 -1.27
C PRO A 28 5.86 -10.72 -1.49
N VAL A 29 7.16 -10.94 -1.32
CA VAL A 29 8.15 -9.86 -1.21
C VAL A 29 8.26 -9.01 -2.49
N GLU A 30 7.91 -9.58 -3.64
CA GLU A 30 7.90 -8.94 -4.95
C GLU A 30 6.93 -7.75 -5.03
N LEU A 31 5.93 -7.70 -4.14
CA LEU A 31 5.03 -6.55 -4.01
C LEU A 31 5.63 -5.38 -3.24
N ASN A 32 6.82 -5.53 -2.64
CA ASN A 32 7.55 -4.44 -1.98
C ASN A 32 8.18 -3.46 -2.99
N THR A 33 7.36 -2.92 -3.87
CA THR A 33 7.73 -1.85 -4.79
C THR A 33 7.76 -0.51 -4.05
N SER A 34 8.62 0.42 -4.50
CA SER A 34 8.74 1.75 -3.88
C SER A 34 7.39 2.48 -3.73
N PRO A 35 6.51 2.53 -4.75
CA PRO A 35 5.21 3.20 -4.60
C PRO A 35 4.30 2.54 -3.56
N LEU A 36 4.28 1.21 -3.49
CA LEU A 36 3.44 0.49 -2.52
C LEU A 36 3.96 0.67 -1.09
N ILE A 37 5.26 0.53 -0.87
CA ILE A 37 5.88 0.77 0.45
C ILE A 37 5.65 2.21 0.90
N HIS A 38 5.84 3.19 0.01
CA HIS A 38 5.65 4.60 0.35
C HIS A 38 4.23 4.88 0.84
N ASN A 39 3.22 4.37 0.13
CA ASN A 39 1.83 4.50 0.56
C ASN A 39 1.49 3.65 1.79
N ALA A 40 2.15 2.51 2.02
CA ALA A 40 1.93 1.69 3.21
C ALA A 40 2.48 2.36 4.48
N ARG A 41 3.60 3.08 4.39
CA ARG A 41 4.20 3.80 5.54
C ARG A 41 3.27 4.85 6.14
N SER A 42 2.49 5.55 5.32
CA SER A 42 1.55 6.55 5.82
C SER A 42 0.38 5.95 6.61
N LEU A 43 0.04 4.67 6.39
CA LEU A 43 -1.04 4.01 7.12
C LEU A 43 -0.72 3.87 8.61
N LYS A 44 0.55 3.56 8.96
CA LYS A 44 0.97 3.49 10.35
C LYS A 44 0.82 4.85 11.04
N GLU A 45 1.22 5.93 10.35
CA GLU A 45 1.11 7.29 10.89
C GLU A 45 -0.35 7.68 11.13
N ILE A 46 -1.25 7.27 10.23
CA ILE A 46 -2.70 7.46 10.39
C ILE A 46 -3.20 6.71 11.64
N ILE A 47 -2.88 5.41 11.78
CA ILE A 47 -3.30 4.61 12.95
C ILE A 47 -2.80 5.25 14.25
N ASP A 48 -1.51 5.58 14.34
CA ASP A 48 -0.93 6.21 15.53
C ASP A 48 -1.64 7.53 15.87
N LYS A 49 -1.91 8.38 14.86
CA LYS A 49 -2.57 9.67 15.06
C LYS A 49 -4.01 9.52 15.53
N GLU A 50 -4.79 8.63 14.92
CA GLU A 50 -6.19 8.40 15.28
C GLU A 50 -6.31 7.82 16.71
N LEU A 51 -5.43 6.88 17.08
CA LEU A 51 -5.40 6.30 18.41
C LEU A 51 -5.05 7.34 19.49
N LEU A 52 -4.04 8.17 19.23
CA LEU A 52 -3.66 9.24 20.14
C LEU A 52 -4.79 10.27 20.32
N ALA A 53 -5.50 10.60 19.23
CA ALA A 53 -6.60 11.58 19.27
C ALA A 53 -7.77 11.14 20.16
N ILE A 54 -7.96 9.83 20.35
CA ILE A 54 -9.03 9.27 21.20
C ILE A 54 -8.49 8.77 22.56
N GLY A 55 -7.24 9.07 22.89
CA GLY A 55 -6.65 8.82 24.22
C GLY A 55 -5.97 7.47 24.42
N PHE A 56 -5.77 6.68 23.35
CA PHE A 56 -4.92 5.49 23.43
C PHE A 56 -3.44 5.87 23.45
N GLU A 57 -2.65 5.08 24.16
CA GLU A 57 -1.20 5.24 24.18
C GLU A 57 -0.56 4.76 22.86
N LYS A 58 0.63 5.29 22.58
CA LYS A 58 1.43 4.81 21.45
C LYS A 58 1.80 3.35 21.67
N GLY A 59 1.64 2.53 20.63
CA GLY A 59 1.93 1.09 20.70
C GLY A 59 0.80 0.27 21.30
N PHE A 60 -0.39 0.85 21.51
CA PHE A 60 -1.59 0.10 21.88
C PHE A 60 -1.90 -1.04 20.89
N ILE A 61 -1.68 -0.80 19.59
CA ILE A 61 -1.82 -1.81 18.53
C ILE A 61 -0.49 -2.56 18.35
N ALA A 62 -0.53 -3.87 18.54
CA ALA A 62 0.60 -4.79 18.41
C ALA A 62 0.76 -5.31 16.98
N GLU A 63 -0.35 -5.55 16.26
CA GLU A 63 -0.35 -5.97 14.86
C GLU A 63 -1.38 -5.19 14.05
N ALA A 64 -1.04 -4.86 12.81
CA ALA A 64 -1.94 -4.18 11.89
C ALA A 64 -1.72 -4.72 10.48
N HIS A 65 -2.77 -5.30 9.90
CA HIS A 65 -2.68 -6.06 8.65
C HIS A 65 -3.79 -5.72 7.67
N ILE A 66 -3.52 -5.96 6.39
CA ILE A 66 -4.53 -6.04 5.34
C ILE A 66 -4.25 -7.27 4.51
N ASP A 67 -5.20 -8.21 4.49
CA ASP A 67 -5.16 -9.31 3.53
C ASP A 67 -5.90 -8.90 2.26
N PHE A 68 -5.33 -9.25 1.12
CA PHE A 68 -5.87 -8.96 -0.20
C PHE A 68 -6.27 -10.26 -0.90
N GLN A 69 -7.42 -10.22 -1.58
CA GLN A 69 -7.80 -11.23 -2.56
C GLN A 69 -8.01 -10.56 -3.91
N PHE A 70 -7.29 -11.07 -4.91
CA PHE A 70 -7.35 -10.59 -6.28
C PHE A 70 -8.34 -11.47 -7.06
N LEU A 71 -9.41 -10.85 -7.53
CA LEU A 71 -10.46 -11.58 -8.22
C LEU A 71 -10.03 -11.98 -9.62
N ASN A 72 -10.55 -13.10 -10.09
CA ASN A 72 -10.31 -13.56 -11.44
C ASN A 72 -10.67 -12.42 -12.42
N PRO A 73 -9.73 -11.97 -13.27
CA PRO A 73 -9.95 -10.82 -14.15
C PRO A 73 -11.07 -11.06 -15.17
N ASN A 74 -11.42 -12.32 -15.45
CA ASN A 74 -12.55 -12.69 -16.31
C ASN A 74 -13.91 -12.50 -15.63
N ILE A 75 -13.94 -12.46 -14.29
CA ILE A 75 -15.14 -12.26 -13.48
C ILE A 75 -15.25 -10.80 -13.05
N PHE A 76 -14.17 -10.24 -12.49
CA PHE A 76 -14.15 -8.85 -12.05
C PHE A 76 -12.79 -8.19 -12.28
N ARG A 77 -12.70 -7.45 -13.39
CA ARG A 77 -11.43 -6.89 -13.90
C ARG A 77 -10.87 -5.74 -13.07
N LYS A 78 -11.56 -5.18 -12.09
CA LYS A 78 -11.08 -3.99 -11.37
C LYS A 78 -10.97 -4.15 -9.87
N GLY A 79 -11.58 -5.18 -9.29
CA GLY A 79 -11.70 -5.29 -7.84
C GLY A 79 -10.55 -5.98 -7.14
N ILE A 80 -10.25 -5.46 -5.96
CA ILE A 80 -9.48 -6.11 -4.90
C ILE A 80 -10.41 -6.21 -3.70
N TYR A 81 -10.51 -7.39 -3.09
CA TYR A 81 -11.09 -7.52 -1.76
C TYR A 81 -10.02 -7.32 -0.71
N CYS A 82 -10.28 -6.44 0.24
CA CYS A 82 -9.38 -6.11 1.33
C CYS A 82 -10.03 -6.52 2.65
N PHE A 83 -9.25 -7.15 3.53
CA PHE A 83 -9.69 -7.61 4.84
C PHE A 83 -8.73 -7.02 5.89
N PRO A 84 -8.91 -5.75 6.27
CA PRO A 84 -8.02 -5.14 7.25
C PRO A 84 -8.42 -5.56 8.67
N TYR A 85 -7.40 -5.81 9.48
CA TYR A 85 -7.57 -6.17 10.88
C TYR A 85 -6.44 -5.62 11.75
N LEU A 86 -6.77 -5.34 13.00
CA LEU A 86 -5.83 -4.91 14.03
C LEU A 86 -5.85 -5.90 15.19
N ILE A 87 -4.71 -6.07 15.86
CA ILE A 87 -4.61 -6.80 17.12
C ILE A 87 -3.97 -5.86 18.15
N ASP A 88 -4.64 -5.63 19.27
CA ASP A 88 -4.06 -4.83 20.35
C ASP A 88 -3.05 -5.62 21.19
N LYS A 89 -2.35 -4.93 22.07
CA LYS A 89 -1.36 -5.52 22.97
C LYS A 89 -1.94 -6.56 23.93
N GLU A 90 -3.26 -6.58 24.14
CA GLU A 90 -3.96 -7.62 24.92
C GLU A 90 -4.39 -8.82 24.06
N GLY A 91 -4.12 -8.80 22.75
CA GLY A 91 -4.47 -9.86 21.82
C GLY A 91 -5.91 -9.80 21.30
N ARG A 92 -6.65 -8.71 21.56
CA ARG A 92 -8.01 -8.54 21.02
C ARG A 92 -7.92 -8.14 19.55
N ARG A 93 -8.71 -8.82 18.73
CA ARG A 93 -8.78 -8.61 17.28
C ARG A 93 -9.95 -7.68 16.92
N TYR A 94 -9.67 -6.73 16.04
CA TYR A 94 -10.64 -5.78 15.50
C TYR A 94 -10.65 -5.91 13.97
N ASP A 95 -11.74 -6.40 13.40
CA ASP A 95 -11.93 -6.55 11.95
C ASP A 95 -12.97 -5.54 11.44
N SER A 96 -12.72 -4.92 10.30
CA SER A 96 -13.72 -4.05 9.65
C SER A 96 -14.65 -4.80 8.68
N GLY A 97 -14.44 -6.11 8.53
CA GLY A 97 -15.05 -6.91 7.47
C GLY A 97 -14.37 -6.70 6.12
N ARG A 98 -15.08 -7.00 5.04
CA ARG A 98 -14.57 -6.91 3.66
C ARG A 98 -14.80 -5.51 3.08
N ILE A 99 -13.72 -4.89 2.61
CA ILE A 99 -13.75 -3.66 1.82
C ILE A 99 -13.46 -4.02 0.36
N ILE A 100 -14.12 -3.35 -0.58
CA ILE A 100 -13.86 -3.50 -2.02
C ILE A 100 -13.14 -2.25 -2.49
N ALA A 101 -11.96 -2.42 -3.09
CA ALA A 101 -11.21 -1.36 -3.74
C ALA A 101 -11.15 -1.62 -5.25
N GLU A 102 -11.21 -0.56 -6.05
CA GLU A 102 -11.17 -0.66 -7.51
C GLU A 102 -9.93 0.03 -8.10
N SER A 103 -9.39 -0.57 -9.15
CA SER A 103 -8.38 0.05 -10.03
C SER A 103 -9.07 0.82 -11.16
N TYR A 104 -8.56 2.00 -11.44
CA TYR A 104 -9.02 2.90 -12.50
C TYR A 104 -8.20 2.76 -13.78
N GLU A 105 -6.92 2.34 -13.69
CA GLU A 105 -5.98 2.24 -14.81
C GLU A 105 -5.63 0.77 -15.13
N PRO A 106 -6.40 0.10 -16.02
CA PRO A 106 -6.26 -1.33 -16.27
C PRO A 106 -5.04 -1.72 -17.12
N GLU A 107 -4.37 -0.75 -17.74
CA GLU A 107 -3.17 -0.95 -18.58
C GLU A 107 -1.90 -0.41 -17.91
N PHE A 108 -2.00 -0.04 -16.63
CA PHE A 108 -0.89 0.51 -15.87
C PHE A 108 0.19 -0.53 -15.57
N ASP A 109 1.44 -0.22 -15.91
CA ASP A 109 2.58 -1.06 -15.59
C ASP A 109 3.19 -0.70 -14.22
N ALA A 110 2.86 -1.51 -13.20
CA ALA A 110 3.35 -1.32 -11.84
C ALA A 110 4.87 -1.48 -11.65
N PHE A 111 5.57 -2.08 -12.63
CA PHE A 111 7.02 -2.30 -12.58
C PHE A 111 7.81 -1.43 -13.57
N GLU A 112 7.15 -0.56 -14.33
CA GLU A 112 7.84 0.36 -15.23
C GLU A 112 8.62 1.41 -14.43
N ASN A 113 9.89 1.63 -14.79
CA ASN A 113 10.80 2.53 -14.08
C ASN A 113 10.26 3.96 -13.91
N ARG A 114 9.45 4.45 -14.85
CA ARG A 114 8.81 5.79 -14.77
C ARG A 114 7.78 5.86 -13.66
N ASN A 115 7.08 4.76 -13.42
CA ASN A 115 6.04 4.62 -12.39
C ASN A 115 6.62 4.31 -11.00
N ILE A 116 7.86 3.83 -10.95
CA ILE A 116 8.62 3.58 -9.71
C ILE A 116 9.39 4.83 -9.25
N ASN A 117 9.94 5.62 -10.18
CA ASN A 117 10.88 6.71 -9.90
C ASN A 117 10.33 8.13 -10.20
N SER A 118 9.04 8.41 -9.97
CA SER A 118 8.51 9.77 -10.12
C SER A 118 9.26 10.82 -9.28
N ALA A 119 9.92 10.40 -8.19
CA ALA A 119 10.79 11.27 -7.38
C ALA A 119 12.04 11.80 -8.12
N LYS A 120 12.60 11.06 -9.10
CA LYS A 120 13.83 11.47 -9.82
C LYS A 120 13.62 12.65 -10.77
N PHE A 121 12.39 12.87 -11.23
CA PHE A 121 12.08 14.00 -12.12
C PHE A 121 12.19 15.34 -11.39
N SER A 122 11.91 15.37 -10.08
CA SER A 122 12.06 16.58 -9.25
C SER A 122 13.53 16.98 -9.03
N ALA A 123 14.41 15.99 -8.81
CA ALA A 123 15.83 16.22 -8.59
C ALA A 123 16.54 16.75 -9.85
N THR A 124 16.21 16.21 -11.02
CA THR A 124 16.79 16.67 -12.31
C THR A 124 16.31 18.06 -12.74
N LEU A 125 15.09 18.45 -12.36
CA LEU A 125 14.60 19.83 -12.55
C LEU A 125 15.30 20.81 -11.59
N LEU A 126 15.42 20.47 -10.30
CA LEU A 126 16.15 21.28 -9.32
C LEU A 126 17.64 21.47 -9.69
N ASP A 127 18.30 20.44 -10.20
CA ASP A 127 19.69 20.52 -10.65
C ASP A 127 19.84 21.36 -11.93
N LYS A 128 18.88 21.29 -12.85
CA LYS A 128 18.84 22.19 -14.03
C LYS A 128 18.60 23.65 -13.64
N TRP A 129 17.75 23.92 -12.64
CA TRP A 129 17.51 25.26 -12.14
C TRP A 129 18.74 25.87 -11.43
N LYS A 130 19.48 25.08 -10.64
CA LYS A 130 20.73 25.53 -10.01
C LYS A 130 21.83 25.87 -11.01
N GLY A 131 21.82 25.25 -12.19
CA GLY A 131 22.76 25.55 -13.28
C GLY A 131 22.47 26.85 -14.04
N LEU A 132 21.27 27.44 -13.90
CA LEU A 132 20.85 28.66 -14.59
C LEU A 132 21.14 29.96 -13.81
N PHE A 133 21.49 29.86 -12.52
CA PHE A 133 21.82 31.00 -11.65
C PHE A 133 23.32 31.04 -11.29
N LYS A 134 24.18 30.54 -12.18
CA LYS A 134 25.65 30.65 -12.07
C LYS A 134 26.20 31.66 -13.06
#